data_AF-A0A959B0E4-F1
#
_entry.id   AF-A0A959B0E4-F1
#
_cell.length_a   1.000
_cell.length_b   1.000
_cell.length_c   1.000
_cell.angle_alpha   90.00
_cell.angle_beta   90.00
_cell.angle_gamma   90.00
#
_symmetry.space_group_name_H-M   'P 1'
#
loop_
_entity.id
_entity.type
_entity.pdbx_description
1 polymer ?
#
loop_
_entity_poly.entity_id
_entity_poly.type
_entity_poly.pdbx_seq_one_letter_code
_entity_poly.pdbx_strand_id
1 'polypeptide(L)' 'MEKKLLFSETLKGSGRTYFFDLKEASNGKPFLSIVGSNKNQEGEYERVRLLVFSDDFEKFTEVLNKAVTHQANASEAA' A
#
# COMPACT_ATOMS: atom_id res chain seq x y z
N MET A 1 13.65 0.85 19.47
CA MET A 1 12.23 0.95 19.86
C MET A 1 11.40 0.32 18.76
N GLU A 2 10.69 -0.76 19.07
CA GLU A 2 9.77 -1.39 18.12
C GLU A 2 8.59 -0.46 17.87
N LYS A 3 8.21 -0.30 16.59
CA LYS A 3 7.01 0.45 16.22
C LYS A 3 5.81 -0.45 16.47
N LYS A 4 4.85 0.01 17.28
CA LYS A 4 3.66 -0.77 17.64
C LYS A 4 2.82 -1.02 16.37
N LEU A 5 2.51 -2.29 16.09
CA LEU A 5 1.62 -2.67 15.00
C LEU A 5 0.17 -2.50 15.45
N LEU A 6 -0.59 -1.66 14.76
CA LEU A 6 -2.00 -1.37 15.05
C LEU A 6 -2.94 -2.20 14.19
N PHE A 7 -2.56 -2.44 12.93
CA PHE A 7 -3.32 -3.24 11.97
C PHE A 7 -2.37 -3.81 10.91
N SER A 8 -2.67 -4.99 10.37
CA SER A 8 -1.95 -5.58 9.24
C SER A 8 -2.91 -6.38 8.37
N GLU A 9 -2.82 -6.17 7.06
CA GLU A 9 -3.54 -6.96 6.06
C GLU A 9 -2.61 -7.30 4.89
N THR A 10 -2.80 -8.50 4.32
CA THR A 10 -2.04 -8.97 3.17
C THR A 10 -2.97 -9.26 2.00
N LEU A 11 -2.71 -8.58 0.88
CA LEU A 11 -3.40 -8.84 -0.39
C LEU A 11 -2.48 -9.65 -1.31
N LYS A 12 -2.88 -10.87 -1.67
CA LYS A 12 -2.18 -11.71 -2.64
C LYS A 12 -2.84 -11.56 -4.02
N GLY A 13 -2.09 -11.07 -4.99
CA GLY A 13 -2.48 -11.04 -6.40
C GLY A 13 -1.76 -12.10 -7.23
N SER A 14 -1.90 -12.01 -8.56
CA SER A 14 -1.18 -12.90 -9.49
C SER A 14 0.29 -12.45 -9.63
N GLY A 15 1.18 -13.08 -8.87
CA GLY A 15 2.63 -12.80 -8.89
C GLY A 15 3.09 -11.60 -8.05
N ARG A 16 2.15 -10.88 -7.43
CA ARG A 16 2.41 -9.74 -6.53
C ARG A 16 1.76 -9.96 -5.18
N THR A 17 2.43 -9.52 -4.11
CA THR A 17 1.86 -9.50 -2.77
C THR A 17 2.01 -8.10 -2.19
N TYR A 18 0.93 -7.58 -1.62
CA TYR A 18 0.92 -6.28 -0.95
C TYR A 18 0.69 -6.48 0.54
N PHE A 19 1.47 -5.79 1.35
CA PHE A 19 1.36 -5.77 2.80
C PHE A 19 0.96 -4.37 3.24
N PHE A 20 -0.15 -4.25 3.95
CA PHE A 20 -0.68 -2.99 4.46
C PHE A 20 -0.59 -3.00 5.98
N ASP A 21 0.43 -2.34 6.53
CA ASP A 21 0.62 -2.28 7.97
C ASP A 21 0.36 -0.86 8.50
N LEU A 22 -0.62 -0.70 9.39
CA LEU A 22 -0.76 0.51 10.19
C LEU A 22 0.09 0.40 11.45
N LYS A 23 1.02 1.33 11.66
CA LYS A 23 1.96 1.32 12.78
C LYS A 23 1.92 2.65 13.52
N GLU A 24 2.29 2.62 14.80
CA GLU A 24 2.48 3.81 15.63
C GLU A 24 3.98 4.17 15.67
N ALA A 25 4.33 5.41 15.35
CA ALA A 25 5.68 5.92 15.54
C ALA A 25 5.94 6.24 17.02
N SER A 26 7.21 6.47 17.38
CA SER A 26 7.61 6.74 18.77
C SER A 26 6.96 7.98 19.39
N ASN A 27 6.43 8.89 18.57
CA ASN A 27 5.69 10.08 18.99
C ASN A 27 4.17 9.83 19.12
N GLY A 28 3.72 8.58 19.05
CA GLY A 28 2.30 8.20 19.10
C GLY A 28 1.54 8.43 17.80
N LYS A 29 2.14 9.04 16.76
CA LYS A 29 1.46 9.28 15.49
C LYS A 29 1.37 8.00 14.64
N PRO A 30 0.20 7.65 14.10
CA PRO A 30 0.07 6.55 13.16
C PRO A 30 0.72 6.84 11.80
N PHE A 31 1.17 5.79 11.12
CA PHE A 31 1.55 5.83 9.71
C PHE A 31 1.26 4.47 9.07
N LEU A 32 0.90 4.48 7.79
CA LEU A 32 0.67 3.30 6.98
C LEU A 32 1.96 2.94 6.23
N SER A 33 2.38 1.69 6.29
CA SER A 33 3.46 1.11 5.50
C SER A 33 2.87 0.14 4.50
N ILE A 34 2.89 0.53 3.22
CA ILE A 34 2.46 -0.33 2.11
C ILE A 34 3.71 -0.93 1.47
N VAL A 35 3.83 -2.25 1.44
CA VAL A 35 4.94 -2.94 0.77
C VAL A 35 4.39 -3.77 -0.36
N GLY A 36 4.81 -3.49 -1.60
CA GLY A 36 4.60 -4.36 -2.74
C GLY A 36 5.79 -5.28 -2.92
N SER A 37 5.56 -6.57 -3.08
CA SER A 37 6.56 -7.59 -3.40
C SER A 37 6.18 -8.24 -4.71
N ASN A 38 7.04 -8.14 -5.72
CA ASN A 38 6.86 -8.78 -7.02
C ASN A 38 7.95 -9.83 -7.21
N LYS A 39 7.59 -11.02 -7.70
CA LYS A 39 8.58 -12.03 -8.09
C LYS A 39 8.94 -11.82 -9.56
N ASN A 40 10.20 -11.56 -9.88
CA ASN A 40 10.65 -11.41 -11.26
C ASN A 40 10.80 -12.79 -11.94
N GLN A 41 11.11 -12.80 -13.23
CA GLN A 41 11.22 -14.03 -14.02
C GLN A 41 12.41 -14.92 -13.60
N GLU A 42 13.44 -14.31 -13.00
CA GLU A 42 14.61 -15.00 -12.44
C GLU A 42 14.32 -15.61 -11.05
N GLY A 43 13.15 -15.32 -10.51
CA GLY A 43 12.65 -15.84 -9.24
C GLY A 43 13.02 -15.00 -8.02
N GLU A 44 13.65 -13.84 -8.23
CA GLU A 44 14.00 -12.89 -7.18
C GLU A 44 12.79 -12.03 -6.78
N TYR A 45 12.77 -11.57 -5.53
CA TYR A 45 11.71 -10.72 -5.01
C TYR A 45 12.14 -9.26 -4.97
N GLU A 46 11.47 -8.45 -5.78
CA GLU A 46 11.60 -6.99 -5.75
C GLU A 46 10.58 -6.42 -4.78
N ARG A 47 11.05 -5.61 -3.82
CA ARG A 47 10.19 -4.98 -2.82
C ARG A 47 10.23 -3.47 -2.94
N VAL A 48 9.06 -2.87 -3.07
CA VAL A 48 8.86 -1.43 -3.01
C VAL A 48 8.08 -1.11 -1.74
N ARG A 49 8.51 -0.08 -1.00
CA ARG A 49 7.84 0.38 0.21
C ARG A 49 7.40 1.82 0.05
N LEU A 50 6.14 2.09 0.38
CA LEU A 50 5.57 3.42 0.55
C LEU A 50 5.20 3.63 2.01
N LEU A 51 5.53 4.80 2.56
CA LEU A 51 5.06 5.25 3.85
C LEU A 51 4.08 6.41 3.64
N VAL A 52 2.92 6.34 4.28
CA VAL A 52 1.93 7.41 4.32
C VAL A 52 1.76 7.80 5.77
N PHE A 53 1.88 9.09 6.10
CA PHE A 53 1.72 9.57 7.48
C PHE A 53 0.27 9.95 7.74
N SER A 54 -0.15 9.87 9.01
CA SER A 54 -1.53 10.13 9.44
C SER A 54 -2.10 11.45 8.90
N ASP A 55 -1.26 12.48 8.82
CA ASP A 55 -1.64 13.83 8.43
C ASP A 55 -2.08 13.89 6.94
N ASP A 56 -1.75 12.87 6.13
CA ASP A 56 -2.05 12.78 4.70
C ASP A 56 -3.07 11.67 4.34
N PHE A 57 -3.60 10.92 5.31
CA PHE A 57 -4.44 9.73 5.03
C PHE A 57 -5.67 10.02 4.17
N GLU A 58 -6.39 11.10 4.47
CA GLU A 58 -7.60 11.47 3.74
C GLU A 58 -7.29 11.81 2.28
N LYS A 59 -6.34 12.72 2.05
CA LYS A 59 -5.90 13.12 0.70
C LYS A 59 -5.33 11.95 -0.10
N PHE A 60 -4.52 11.11 0.55
CA PHE A 60 -3.96 9.91 -0.07
C PHE A 60 -5.07 8.95 -0.53
N THR A 61 -6.07 8.70 0.32
CA THR A 61 -7.20 7.81 0.02
C THR A 61 -8.07 8.36 -1.10
N GLU A 62 -8.34 9.67 -1.09
CA GLU A 62 -9.08 10.35 -2.15
C GLU A 62 -8.40 10.20 -3.52
N VAL A 63 -7.10 10.49 -3.60
CA VAL A 63 -6.32 10.38 -4.84
C VAL A 63 -6.21 8.92 -5.29
N LEU A 64 -6.00 7.98 -4.36
CA LEU A 64 -5.96 6.55 -4.66
C LEU A 64 -7.27 6.08 -5.27
N ASN A 65 -8.40 6.41 -4.65
CA ASN A 65 -9.72 6.04 -5.15
C ASN A 65 -9.99 6.64 -6.54
N LYS A 66 -9.69 7.93 -6.74
CA LYS A 66 -9.79 8.60 -8.05
C LYS A 66 -8.97 7.88 -9.12
N ALA A 67 -7.74 7.47 -8.81
CA ALA A 67 -6.87 6.76 -9.75
C ALA A 67 -7.44 5.39 -10.15
N VAL A 68 -7.96 4.63 -9.18
CA VAL A 68 -8.57 3.31 -9.43
C VAL A 68 -9.87 3.45 -10.24
N THR A 69 -10.71 4.44 -9.93
CA THR A 69 -11.96 4.67 -10.67
C THR A 69 -11.72 5.09 -12.13
N HIS A 70 -10.66 5.86 -12.41
CA HIS A 70 -10.38 6.27 -13.79
C HIS A 70 -10.02 5.08 -14.70
N GLN A 71 -9.44 4.00 -14.15
CA GLN A 71 -9.16 2.77 -14.89
C GLN A 71 -10.43 2.03 -15.32
N ALA A 72 -11.52 2.10 -14.54
CA ALA A 72 -12.77 1.42 -14.83
C ALA A 72 -13.50 1.98 -16.08
N ASN A 73 -13.27 3.24 -16.43
CA ASN A 73 -13.93 3.88 -17.57
C ASN A 73 -13.15 3.76 -18.90
N ALA A 74 -11.92 3.25 -18.87
CA ALA A 74 -11.10 3.07 -20.06
C ALA A 74 -11.29 1.68 -20.73
N SER A 75 -11.93 0.71 -20.06
CA SER A 75 -12.20 -0.62 -20.63
C SER A 75 -13.56 -0.76 -21.31
N GLU A 76 -14.41 0.28 -21.30
CA GLU A 76 -15.73 0.28 -21.98
C GLU A 76 -15.72 1.02 -23.34
N ALA A 77 -14.55 1.47 -23.81
CA ALA A 77 -14.40 2.23 -25.06
C ALA A 77 -13.58 1.49 -26.14
N ALA A 78 -13.53 0.15 -26.10
CA ALA A 78 -12.87 -0.67 -27.13
C ALA A 78 -13.82 -1.74 -27.67
#